data_AF-A0A2G5ERZ1-F1
#
_entry.id   AF-A0A2G5ERZ1-F1
#
_cell.length_a   1.000
_cell.length_b   1.000
_cell.length_c   1.000
_cell.angle_alpha   90.00
_cell.angle_beta   90.00
_cell.angle_gamma   90.00
#
_symmetry.space_group_name_H-M   'P 1'
#
loop_
_entity.id
_entity.type
_entity.pdbx_description
1 polymer ?
#
loop_
_entity_poly.entity_id
_entity_poly.type
_entity_poly.pdbx_seq_one_letter_code
_entity_poly.pdbx_strand_id
1 'polypeptide(L)'
;MAVFGLLFLAFSSTLLLLLLHFNLNSAQTFIYPICSGVNYTTNSTYQTNLKLLLSSLANNNSPNNTRFFNNTVGRSSDRIYGLLQCRGDMDSEDCKKCARTATNESTTRCPSKTKAIIYYDECWLQYSNESLISRLQFDPTLYLYNENNVTDPNLFTPKLNDLLGSINDQAVSISPNRFATGEDNYTSSQKIYGLVQCTEDISRSDCDRCLRRSISEFPGCCDKRQGARVIKPSCNIRYELYDFYQSQTAAPPPQITSPPNTNTTRGNGRKSSKNVVLIVVPTVIAALVLLSIVAIFFCLRRNKKKFEIIENADEISTVESLQFNFATVEAATDNFSDDNKLGEGGFGAVYKGKLSEEREIAVKRLSRNSGQGLEEFKNEVLLLAKLQHRNLVRLLGFCIEGREKLLIYEFVPNASLDKFIFDPIKRTYLDWERRYKIIGGIARGLLYLHEDSRDRIIHRDLKASNILLDAEMNSKISDFGMARLFVLDQTQGTTSRIVGTYGYMSPEYAMHGHFSVKSDVFSFGVLVLEIITGQKNNSFDSERAEDLLCYVSMTAFSPLFPFLLNL
;
A
#
# COMPACT_ATOMS: atom_id res chain seq x y z
N MET A 1 -22.99 41.80 20.54
CA MET A 1 -24.06 40.89 20.10
C MET A 1 -24.26 40.92 18.58
N ALA A 2 -24.42 42.08 17.94
CA ALA A 2 -24.63 42.15 16.47
C ALA A 2 -23.42 41.72 15.61
N VAL A 3 -22.18 41.96 16.07
CA VAL A 3 -20.95 41.56 15.34
C VAL A 3 -20.74 40.04 15.33
N PHE A 4 -21.22 39.35 16.38
CA PHE A 4 -21.11 37.89 16.49
C PHE A 4 -22.06 37.16 15.51
N GLY A 5 -23.23 37.72 15.22
CA GLY A 5 -24.18 37.13 14.26
C GLY A 5 -23.71 37.22 12.81
N LEU A 6 -23.05 38.32 12.42
CA LEU A 6 -22.48 38.51 11.09
C LEU A 6 -21.27 37.60 10.84
N LEU A 7 -20.42 37.37 11.86
CA LEU A 7 -19.32 36.41 11.79
C LEU A 7 -19.83 34.97 11.70
N PHE A 8 -20.91 34.62 12.40
CA PHE A 8 -21.49 33.27 12.36
C PHE A 8 -22.14 32.94 11.00
N LEU A 9 -22.78 33.92 10.35
CA LEU A 9 -23.33 33.78 8.99
C LEU A 9 -22.23 33.75 7.91
N ALA A 10 -21.14 34.50 8.09
CA ALA A 10 -19.98 34.40 7.22
C ALA A 10 -19.28 33.03 7.37
N PHE A 11 -19.10 32.55 8.60
CA PHE A 11 -18.47 31.26 8.91
C PHE A 11 -19.32 30.07 8.43
N SER A 12 -20.64 30.15 8.55
CA SER A 12 -21.54 29.09 8.06
C SER A 12 -21.63 29.05 6.54
N SER A 13 -21.57 30.21 5.86
CA SER A 13 -21.52 30.23 4.39
C SER A 13 -20.17 29.77 3.83
N THR A 14 -19.05 30.09 4.52
CA THR A 14 -17.73 29.54 4.18
C THR A 14 -17.61 28.06 4.50
N LEU A 15 -18.22 27.58 5.59
CA LEU A 15 -18.26 26.16 5.95
C LEU A 15 -19.14 25.35 4.98
N LEU A 16 -20.24 25.93 4.48
CA LEU A 16 -21.06 25.32 3.44
C LEU A 16 -20.32 25.29 2.08
N LEU A 17 -19.53 26.32 1.76
CA LEU A 17 -18.64 26.35 0.60
C LEU A 17 -17.45 25.37 0.73
N LEU A 18 -16.91 25.16 1.93
CA LEU A 18 -15.88 24.17 2.26
C LEU A 18 -16.42 22.73 2.27
N LEU A 19 -17.64 22.51 2.76
CA LEU A 19 -18.33 21.22 2.69
C LEU A 19 -18.77 20.86 1.27
N LEU A 20 -19.01 21.85 0.40
CA LEU A 20 -19.21 21.65 -1.04
C LEU A 20 -17.90 21.45 -1.84
N HIS A 21 -16.73 21.66 -1.22
CA HIS A 21 -15.41 21.46 -1.86
C HIS A 21 -14.66 20.20 -1.42
N PHE A 22 -15.12 19.49 -0.38
CA PHE A 22 -14.67 18.11 -0.12
C PHE A 22 -15.42 17.12 -1.01
N ASN A 23 -15.19 17.23 -2.33
CA ASN A 23 -15.24 16.06 -3.18
C ASN A 23 -14.16 15.11 -2.64
N LEU A 24 -14.56 14.04 -1.96
CA LEU A 24 -13.70 12.89 -1.66
C LEU A 24 -13.20 12.34 -2.99
N ASN A 25 -12.08 12.87 -3.45
CA ASN A 25 -11.43 12.36 -4.63
C ASN A 25 -10.65 11.11 -4.20
N SER A 26 -11.33 9.95 -4.15
CA SER A 26 -10.69 8.63 -3.98
C SER A 26 -9.45 8.53 -4.87
N ALA A 27 -8.26 8.44 -4.27
CA ALA A 27 -7.01 8.31 -5.03
C ALA A 27 -7.00 6.94 -5.72
N GLN A 28 -6.62 6.90 -7.00
CA GLN A 28 -6.63 5.68 -7.81
C GLN A 28 -5.55 4.70 -7.32
N THR A 29 -5.89 3.41 -7.16
CA THR A 29 -5.04 2.41 -6.53
C THR A 29 -4.12 1.76 -7.54
N PHE A 30 -2.86 2.20 -7.60
CA PHE A 30 -1.87 1.61 -8.50
C PHE A 30 -1.50 0.16 -8.10
N ILE A 31 -1.50 -0.76 -9.08
CA ILE A 31 -1.13 -2.16 -8.87
C ILE A 31 0.29 -2.44 -9.38
N TYR A 32 0.52 -2.40 -10.70
CA TYR A 32 1.80 -2.81 -11.27
C TYR A 32 2.00 -2.29 -12.72
N PRO A 33 3.22 -1.94 -13.13
CA PRO A 33 3.54 -1.61 -14.51
C PRO A 33 4.28 -2.77 -15.20
N ILE A 34 3.92 -3.10 -16.43
CA ILE A 34 4.66 -4.04 -17.26
C ILE A 34 5.18 -3.30 -18.49
N CYS A 35 6.49 -3.10 -18.55
CA CYS A 35 7.13 -2.35 -19.60
C CYS A 35 7.96 -3.29 -20.48
N SER A 36 7.67 -3.35 -21.78
CA SER A 36 8.35 -4.26 -22.71
C SER A 36 8.56 -3.61 -24.09
N GLY A 37 9.07 -4.40 -25.04
CA GLY A 37 9.44 -3.88 -26.36
C GLY A 37 10.76 -3.11 -26.35
N VAL A 38 11.03 -2.46 -27.49
CA VAL A 38 12.26 -1.69 -27.71
C VAL A 38 12.13 -0.29 -27.12
N ASN A 39 13.27 0.38 -26.93
CA ASN A 39 13.26 1.77 -26.53
C ASN A 39 13.04 2.66 -27.75
N TYR A 40 12.05 3.54 -27.72
CA TYR A 40 11.91 4.58 -28.73
C TYR A 40 12.82 5.77 -28.39
N THR A 41 13.27 6.49 -29.41
CA THR A 41 14.13 7.67 -29.24
C THR A 41 13.32 8.86 -28.72
N THR A 42 13.89 9.63 -27.79
CA THR A 42 13.31 10.90 -27.33
C THR A 42 13.10 11.86 -28.50
N ASN A 43 11.98 12.58 -28.51
CA ASN A 43 11.51 13.48 -29.58
C ASN A 43 11.26 12.80 -30.94
N SER A 44 11.08 11.47 -30.95
CA SER A 44 10.67 10.75 -32.15
C SER A 44 9.21 10.97 -32.54
N THR A 45 8.88 10.64 -33.78
CA THR A 45 7.49 10.54 -34.27
C THR A 45 6.68 9.58 -33.40
N TYR A 46 7.26 8.44 -33.03
CA TYR A 46 6.65 7.48 -32.09
C TYR A 46 6.25 8.15 -30.76
N GLN A 47 7.15 8.90 -30.11
CA GLN A 47 6.82 9.57 -28.84
C GLN A 47 5.68 10.57 -29.00
N THR A 48 5.65 11.31 -30.12
CA THR A 48 4.57 12.25 -30.42
C THR A 48 3.24 11.52 -30.60
N ASN A 49 3.25 10.41 -31.36
CA ASN A 49 2.08 9.55 -31.55
C ASN A 49 1.60 8.93 -30.23
N LEU A 50 2.51 8.54 -29.34
CA LEU A 50 2.17 7.99 -28.03
C LEU A 50 1.46 9.03 -27.17
N LYS A 51 1.96 10.26 -27.11
CA LYS A 51 1.28 11.36 -26.42
C LYS A 51 -0.12 11.62 -26.97
N LEU A 52 -0.28 11.61 -28.29
CA LEU A 52 -1.60 11.77 -28.93
C LEU A 52 -2.55 10.61 -28.58
N LEU A 53 -2.05 9.37 -28.58
CA LEU A 53 -2.82 8.19 -28.21
C LEU A 53 -3.31 8.28 -26.75
N LEU A 54 -2.40 8.58 -25.82
CA LEU A 54 -2.71 8.69 -24.39
C LEU A 54 -3.73 9.80 -24.12
N SER A 55 -3.56 10.98 -24.73
CA SER A 55 -4.53 12.08 -24.63
C SER A 55 -5.90 11.70 -25.20
N SER A 56 -5.93 10.89 -26.26
CA SER A 56 -7.19 10.40 -26.83
C SER A 56 -7.89 9.39 -25.94
N LEU A 57 -7.15 8.51 -25.27
CA LEU A 57 -7.73 7.53 -24.34
C LEU A 57 -8.23 8.21 -23.06
N ALA A 58 -7.55 9.26 -22.59
CA ALA A 58 -7.92 10.01 -21.39
C ALA A 58 -9.23 10.81 -21.53
N ASN A 59 -9.52 11.29 -22.74
CA ASN A 59 -10.59 12.27 -23.00
C ASN A 59 -11.74 11.69 -23.84
N ASN A 60 -11.86 10.37 -23.93
CA ASN A 60 -12.89 9.77 -24.76
C ASN A 60 -14.27 9.93 -24.12
N ASN A 61 -15.01 10.93 -24.59
CA ASN A 61 -16.41 11.16 -24.24
C ASN A 61 -17.29 10.23 -25.09
N SER A 62 -17.28 8.94 -24.78
CA SER A 62 -18.19 8.00 -25.43
C SER A 62 -19.63 8.31 -25.00
N PRO A 63 -20.55 8.59 -25.95
CA PRO A 63 -21.93 8.94 -25.64
C PRO A 63 -22.71 7.78 -24.99
N ASN A 64 -22.16 6.56 -25.01
CA ASN A 64 -22.82 5.35 -24.51
C ASN A 64 -22.33 4.88 -23.14
N ASN A 65 -21.64 5.75 -22.38
CA ASN A 65 -21.13 5.41 -21.04
C ASN A 65 -20.21 4.16 -21.06
N THR A 66 -19.51 3.94 -22.17
CA THR A 66 -18.66 2.75 -22.35
C THR A 66 -17.44 2.86 -21.43
N ARG A 67 -17.14 1.78 -20.72
CA ARG A 67 -15.99 1.67 -19.80
C ARG A 67 -14.74 1.12 -20.48
N PHE A 68 -14.79 1.00 -21.80
CA PHE A 68 -13.73 0.48 -22.66
C PHE A 68 -13.45 1.46 -23.79
N PHE A 69 -12.17 1.73 -24.02
CA PHE A 69 -11.69 2.67 -25.02
C PHE A 69 -10.53 2.05 -25.78
N ASN A 70 -10.54 2.17 -27.10
CA ASN A 70 -9.39 1.84 -27.92
C ASN A 70 -9.14 2.95 -28.94
N ASN A 71 -7.89 3.08 -29.36
CA ASN A 71 -7.54 3.95 -30.48
C ASN A 71 -6.22 3.46 -31.12
N THR A 72 -5.98 3.89 -32.36
CA THR A 72 -4.74 3.65 -33.08
C THR A 72 -4.22 4.96 -33.65
N VAL A 73 -2.99 5.31 -33.34
CA VAL A 73 -2.35 6.55 -33.79
C VAL A 73 -1.08 6.22 -34.58
N GLY A 74 -0.79 6.99 -35.63
CA GLY A 74 0.42 6.83 -36.45
C GLY A 74 0.28 5.84 -37.60
N ARG A 75 1.40 5.64 -38.32
CA ARG A 75 1.48 4.80 -39.53
C ARG A 75 2.80 4.04 -39.55
N SER A 76 2.82 2.90 -40.25
CA SER A 76 4.02 2.09 -40.47
C SER A 76 4.76 1.79 -39.16
N SER A 77 6.05 2.12 -39.05
CA SER A 77 6.88 1.88 -37.86
C SER A 77 6.50 2.74 -36.63
N ASP A 78 5.79 3.85 -36.82
CA ASP A 78 5.37 4.75 -35.75
C ASP A 78 3.90 4.52 -35.34
N ARG A 79 3.29 3.42 -35.78
CA ARG A 79 1.91 3.06 -35.41
C ARG A 79 1.87 2.53 -33.97
N ILE A 80 0.88 2.96 -33.21
CA ILE A 80 0.65 2.57 -31.82
C ILE A 80 -0.81 2.24 -31.64
N TYR A 81 -1.08 1.05 -31.12
CA TYR A 81 -2.38 0.60 -30.69
C TYR A 81 -2.51 0.84 -29.18
N GLY A 82 -3.66 1.33 -28.74
CA GLY A 82 -3.94 1.56 -27.33
C GLY A 82 -5.32 1.07 -26.93
N LEU A 83 -5.42 0.59 -25.70
CA LEU A 83 -6.62 0.10 -25.06
C LEU A 83 -6.63 0.57 -23.61
N LEU A 84 -7.77 1.04 -23.14
CA LEU A 84 -8.01 1.39 -21.74
C LEU A 84 -9.35 0.83 -21.33
N GLN A 85 -9.41 0.18 -20.17
CA GLN A 85 -10.67 -0.34 -19.64
C GLN A 85 -10.78 -0.14 -18.15
N CYS A 86 -11.95 0.30 -17.71
CA CYS A 86 -12.31 0.41 -16.30
C CYS A 86 -13.00 -0.87 -15.81
N ARG A 87 -12.92 -1.08 -14.50
CA ARG A 87 -13.63 -2.16 -13.82
C ARG A 87 -15.13 -2.00 -14.00
N GLY A 88 -15.83 -3.11 -14.21
CA GLY A 88 -17.22 -3.08 -14.66
C GLY A 88 -18.25 -2.59 -13.63
N ASP A 89 -17.87 -2.38 -12.37
CA ASP A 89 -18.68 -1.80 -11.29
C ASP A 89 -18.45 -0.28 -11.11
N MET A 90 -17.44 0.32 -11.76
CA MET A 90 -17.10 1.74 -11.59
C MET A 90 -18.11 2.67 -12.26
N ASP A 91 -18.43 3.79 -11.61
CA ASP A 91 -19.21 4.84 -12.28
C ASP A 91 -18.40 5.56 -13.38
N SER A 92 -19.09 6.40 -14.15
CA SER A 92 -18.51 7.11 -15.30
C SER A 92 -17.40 8.09 -14.88
N GLU A 93 -17.54 8.72 -13.71
CA GLU A 93 -16.62 9.76 -13.26
C GLU A 93 -15.35 9.13 -12.67
N ASP A 94 -15.49 8.09 -11.85
CA ASP A 94 -14.38 7.29 -11.34
C ASP A 94 -13.59 6.65 -12.46
N CYS A 95 -14.28 6.13 -13.49
CA CYS A 95 -13.63 5.59 -14.67
C CYS A 95 -12.82 6.66 -15.43
N LYS A 96 -13.37 7.86 -15.65
CA LYS A 96 -12.64 8.97 -16.29
C LYS A 96 -11.43 9.40 -15.47
N LYS A 97 -11.56 9.43 -14.15
CA LYS A 97 -10.47 9.77 -13.23
C LYS A 97 -9.35 8.74 -13.31
N CYS A 98 -9.68 7.45 -13.31
CA CYS A 98 -8.70 6.38 -13.52
C CYS A 98 -8.03 6.52 -14.89
N ALA A 99 -8.81 6.74 -15.95
CA ALA A 99 -8.31 6.86 -17.31
C ALA A 99 -7.28 7.99 -17.45
N ARG A 100 -7.57 9.17 -16.88
CA ARG A 100 -6.64 10.32 -16.84
C ARG A 100 -5.38 10.00 -16.04
N THR A 101 -5.52 9.35 -14.89
CA THR A 101 -4.39 9.00 -14.03
C THR A 101 -3.46 8.01 -14.74
N ALA A 102 -4.01 6.91 -15.26
CA ALA A 102 -3.25 5.87 -15.92
C ALA A 102 -2.52 6.38 -17.18
N THR A 103 -3.17 7.24 -17.96
CA THR A 103 -2.56 7.83 -19.17
C THR A 103 -1.46 8.83 -18.82
N ASN A 104 -1.68 9.72 -17.84
CA ASN A 104 -0.68 10.71 -17.40
C ASN A 104 0.58 10.05 -16.83
N GLU A 105 0.41 9.00 -16.02
CA GLU A 105 1.54 8.34 -15.35
C GLU A 105 2.23 7.29 -16.23
N SER A 106 1.62 6.89 -17.35
CA SER A 106 2.10 5.80 -18.20
C SER A 106 3.56 5.94 -18.65
N THR A 107 3.97 7.15 -19.07
CA THR A 107 5.34 7.40 -19.55
C THR A 107 6.35 7.60 -18.42
N THR A 108 5.90 7.97 -17.22
CA THR A 108 6.72 8.00 -16.01
C THR A 108 6.96 6.58 -15.49
N ARG A 109 5.94 5.72 -15.55
CA ARG A 109 5.99 4.33 -15.08
C ARG A 109 6.71 3.40 -16.06
N CYS A 110 6.56 3.63 -17.36
CA CYS A 110 7.29 2.93 -18.42
C CYS A 110 8.04 3.91 -19.33
N PRO A 111 9.21 4.44 -18.91
CA PRO A 111 9.96 5.41 -19.68
C PRO A 111 10.48 4.84 -21.00
N SER A 112 10.15 5.53 -22.09
CA SER A 112 10.70 5.29 -23.44
C SER A 112 10.44 3.90 -24.03
N LYS A 113 9.42 3.15 -23.58
CA LYS A 113 9.11 1.80 -24.07
C LYS A 113 8.04 1.80 -25.15
N THR A 114 8.16 0.92 -26.15
CA THR A 114 7.14 0.78 -27.21
C THR A 114 5.95 -0.09 -26.82
N LYS A 115 6.03 -0.79 -25.68
CA LYS A 115 4.91 -1.57 -25.14
C LYS A 115 4.80 -1.32 -23.63
N ALA A 116 3.58 -1.10 -23.17
CA ALA A 116 3.32 -1.06 -21.73
C ALA A 116 1.92 -1.57 -21.40
N ILE A 117 1.80 -2.12 -20.19
CA ILE A 117 0.53 -2.37 -19.51
C ILE A 117 0.62 -1.72 -18.13
N ILE A 118 -0.32 -0.88 -17.78
CA ILE A 118 -0.37 -0.15 -16.51
C ILE A 118 -1.66 -0.57 -15.80
N TYR A 119 -1.54 -1.29 -14.69
CA TYR A 119 -2.67 -1.75 -13.90
C TYR A 119 -2.91 -0.83 -12.70
N TYR A 120 -4.14 -0.32 -12.59
CA TYR A 120 -4.76 0.17 -11.36
C TYR A 120 -5.89 -0.79 -10.98
N ASP A 121 -6.38 -0.70 -9.75
CA ASP A 121 -7.49 -1.52 -9.28
C ASP A 121 -8.80 -1.20 -10.02
N GLU A 122 -8.94 0.06 -10.42
CA GLU A 122 -10.13 0.65 -11.02
C GLU A 122 -10.10 0.61 -12.56
N CYS A 123 -8.91 0.58 -13.17
CA CYS A 123 -8.74 0.48 -14.62
C CYS A 123 -7.36 -0.02 -15.03
N TRP A 124 -7.21 -0.45 -16.28
CA TRP A 124 -5.91 -0.77 -16.85
C TRP A 124 -5.76 -0.21 -18.27
N LEU A 125 -4.54 0.24 -18.56
CA LEU A 125 -4.12 0.83 -19.83
C LEU A 125 -3.09 -0.08 -20.49
N GLN A 126 -3.25 -0.37 -21.77
CA GLN A 126 -2.27 -1.05 -22.60
C GLN A 126 -1.95 -0.22 -23.85
N TYR A 127 -0.67 -0.13 -24.21
CA TYR A 127 -0.27 0.32 -25.54
C TYR A 127 0.84 -0.55 -26.13
N SER A 128 0.88 -0.67 -27.44
CA SER A 128 1.89 -1.44 -28.16
C SER A 128 2.10 -0.92 -29.58
N ASN A 129 3.32 -1.06 -30.08
CA ASN A 129 3.62 -0.90 -31.51
C ASN A 129 3.17 -2.10 -32.37
N GLU A 130 2.67 -3.17 -31.74
CA GLU A 130 2.05 -4.32 -32.38
C GLU A 130 0.53 -4.30 -32.16
N SER A 131 -0.21 -4.93 -33.09
CA SER A 131 -1.66 -5.03 -32.99
C SER A 131 -2.06 -5.83 -31.75
N LEU A 132 -2.84 -5.20 -30.88
CA LEU A 132 -3.40 -5.75 -29.64
C LEU A 132 -4.94 -5.77 -29.61
N ILE A 133 -5.60 -4.96 -30.44
CA ILE A 133 -7.07 -4.83 -30.47
C ILE A 133 -7.69 -6.08 -31.10
N SER A 134 -8.75 -6.58 -30.48
CA SER A 134 -9.49 -7.80 -30.85
C SER A 134 -8.60 -9.04 -30.92
N ARG A 135 -7.60 -9.11 -30.05
CA ARG A 135 -6.68 -10.24 -29.93
C ARG A 135 -6.62 -10.72 -28.48
N LEU A 136 -6.88 -12.02 -28.31
CA LEU A 136 -6.69 -12.68 -27.03
C LEU A 136 -5.20 -12.74 -26.67
N GLN A 137 -4.85 -12.21 -25.51
CA GLN A 137 -3.51 -12.22 -24.94
C GLN A 137 -3.55 -12.79 -23.53
N PHE A 138 -2.74 -13.83 -23.29
CA PHE A 138 -2.58 -14.42 -21.97
C PHE A 138 -1.40 -13.82 -21.20
N ASP A 139 -0.34 -13.44 -21.90
CA ASP A 139 0.93 -13.06 -21.30
C ASP A 139 1.28 -11.61 -21.58
N PRO A 140 1.96 -10.94 -20.63
CA PRO A 140 2.43 -11.48 -19.35
C PRO A 140 1.29 -11.70 -18.34
N THR A 141 1.40 -12.76 -17.53
CA THR A 141 0.48 -13.03 -16.42
C THR A 141 1.06 -12.50 -15.11
N LEU A 142 0.27 -11.71 -14.37
CA LEU A 142 0.60 -11.23 -13.03
C LEU A 142 -0.25 -11.99 -12.00
N TYR A 143 0.42 -12.60 -11.03
CA TYR A 143 -0.20 -13.25 -9.89
C TYR A 143 -0.04 -12.36 -8.66
N LEU A 144 -1.14 -12.11 -7.96
CA LEU A 144 -1.12 -11.44 -6.66
C LEU A 144 -1.91 -12.32 -5.70
N TYR A 145 -1.45 -12.47 -4.46
CA TYR A 145 -2.18 -13.27 -3.48
C TYR A 145 -1.92 -12.77 -2.07
N ASN A 146 -2.88 -13.04 -1.20
CA ASN A 146 -2.73 -12.88 0.22
C ASN A 146 -1.73 -13.92 0.75
N GLU A 147 -0.79 -13.51 1.60
CA GLU A 147 0.20 -14.41 2.19
C GLU A 147 -0.41 -15.36 3.24
N ASN A 148 -1.63 -15.08 3.72
CA ASN A 148 -2.37 -15.91 4.66
C ASN A 148 -3.17 -17.00 3.94
N ASN A 149 -3.32 -18.14 4.61
CA ASN A 149 -4.08 -19.29 4.14
C ASN A 149 -5.48 -19.35 4.75
N VAL A 150 -6.44 -19.89 4.01
CA VAL A 150 -7.78 -20.19 4.52
C VAL A 150 -7.70 -21.27 5.61
N THR A 151 -8.62 -21.20 6.57
CA THR A 151 -8.63 -22.08 7.75
C THR A 151 -8.90 -23.55 7.38
N ASP A 152 -9.85 -23.77 6.46
CA ASP A 152 -10.18 -25.08 5.90
C ASP A 152 -10.14 -25.01 4.35
N PRO A 153 -9.00 -25.39 3.74
CA PRO A 153 -8.85 -25.42 2.29
C PRO A 153 -9.73 -26.44 1.58
N ASN A 154 -10.11 -27.53 2.25
CA ASN A 154 -10.91 -28.60 1.66
C ASN A 154 -12.37 -28.14 1.45
N LEU A 155 -12.87 -27.31 2.37
CA LEU A 155 -14.16 -26.65 2.22
C LEU A 155 -14.10 -25.44 1.27
N PHE A 156 -13.02 -24.66 1.34
CA PHE A 156 -12.89 -23.41 0.59
C PHE A 156 -12.77 -23.63 -0.93
N THR A 157 -11.90 -24.55 -1.34
CA THR A 157 -11.51 -24.70 -2.75
C THR A 157 -12.69 -25.08 -3.66
N PRO A 158 -13.57 -26.05 -3.31
CA PRO A 158 -14.75 -26.35 -4.10
C PRO A 158 -15.69 -25.15 -4.24
N LYS A 159 -15.96 -24.44 -3.12
CA LYS A 159 -16.82 -23.25 -3.10
C LYS A 159 -16.29 -22.11 -3.96
N LEU A 160 -14.97 -21.88 -3.89
CA LEU A 160 -14.32 -20.89 -4.75
C LEU A 160 -14.46 -21.27 -6.23
N ASN A 161 -14.22 -22.53 -6.58
CA ASN A 161 -14.34 -23.00 -7.97
C ASN A 161 -15.77 -22.86 -8.50
N ASP A 162 -16.77 -23.21 -7.69
CA ASP A 162 -18.19 -23.07 -8.04
C ASP A 162 -18.56 -21.59 -8.23
N LEU A 163 -18.14 -20.73 -7.31
CA LEU A 163 -18.35 -19.29 -7.40
C LEU A 163 -17.71 -18.70 -8.68
N LEU A 164 -16.41 -18.97 -8.90
CA LEU A 164 -15.67 -18.48 -10.06
C LEU A 164 -16.24 -19.01 -11.38
N GLY A 165 -16.69 -20.27 -11.41
CA GLY A 165 -17.39 -20.86 -12.56
C GLY A 165 -18.71 -20.16 -12.85
N SER A 166 -19.51 -19.88 -11.82
CA SER A 166 -20.79 -19.18 -11.96
C SER A 166 -20.63 -17.77 -12.51
N ILE A 167 -19.73 -16.97 -11.92
CA ILE A 167 -19.51 -15.59 -12.38
C ILE A 167 -18.81 -15.56 -13.76
N ASN A 168 -17.98 -16.56 -14.11
CA ASN A 168 -17.47 -16.72 -15.46
C ASN A 168 -18.62 -16.85 -16.47
N ASP A 169 -19.55 -17.76 -16.22
CA ASP A 169 -20.66 -18.01 -17.14
C ASP A 169 -21.57 -16.77 -17.27
N GLN A 170 -21.76 -16.03 -16.17
CA GLN A 170 -22.48 -14.75 -16.17
C GLN A 170 -21.75 -13.67 -17.00
N ALA A 171 -20.43 -13.52 -16.82
CA ALA A 171 -19.63 -12.56 -17.59
C ALA A 171 -19.63 -12.90 -19.09
N VAL A 172 -19.55 -14.18 -19.43
CA VAL A 172 -19.48 -14.67 -20.82
C VAL A 172 -20.83 -14.61 -21.51
N SER A 173 -21.93 -14.95 -20.82
CA SER A 173 -23.22 -15.18 -21.47
C SER A 173 -24.19 -14.01 -21.34
N ILE A 174 -24.16 -13.30 -20.21
CA ILE A 174 -25.20 -12.34 -19.82
C ILE A 174 -24.66 -10.92 -19.89
N SER A 175 -23.45 -10.71 -19.37
CA SER A 175 -22.91 -9.37 -19.16
C SER A 175 -22.53 -8.65 -20.47
N PRO A 176 -22.98 -7.40 -20.70
CA PRO A 176 -22.62 -6.62 -21.88
C PRO A 176 -21.16 -6.15 -21.86
N ASN A 177 -20.61 -5.85 -20.67
CA ASN A 177 -19.22 -5.42 -20.47
C ASN A 177 -18.28 -6.55 -20.02
N ARG A 178 -18.73 -7.82 -20.15
CA ARG A 178 -17.96 -9.03 -19.82
C ARG A 178 -17.40 -9.02 -18.41
N PHE A 179 -18.20 -8.49 -17.50
CA PHE A 179 -17.90 -8.32 -16.10
C PHE A 179 -18.96 -9.01 -15.27
N ALA A 180 -18.55 -9.73 -14.24
CA ALA A 180 -19.44 -10.28 -13.25
C ALA A 180 -18.78 -10.29 -11.87
N THR A 181 -19.62 -10.20 -10.85
CA THR A 181 -19.25 -10.33 -9.44
C THR A 181 -20.20 -11.30 -8.79
N GLY A 182 -19.78 -11.89 -7.68
CA GLY A 182 -20.63 -12.81 -6.93
C GLY A 182 -20.01 -13.13 -5.58
N GLU A 183 -20.84 -13.66 -4.70
CA GLU A 183 -20.44 -14.08 -3.37
C GLU A 183 -21.00 -15.46 -3.04
N ASP A 184 -20.26 -16.24 -2.25
CA ASP A 184 -20.75 -17.49 -1.65
C ASP A 184 -20.34 -17.57 -0.17
N ASN A 185 -21.15 -18.24 0.66
CA ASN A 185 -20.82 -18.44 2.07
C ASN A 185 -19.72 -19.49 2.20
N TYR A 186 -18.56 -19.11 2.73
CA TYR A 186 -17.48 -20.05 3.06
C TYR A 186 -17.75 -20.75 4.40
N THR A 187 -18.05 -19.96 5.42
CA THR A 187 -18.47 -20.42 6.76
C THR A 187 -19.79 -19.72 7.13
N SER A 188 -20.30 -19.95 8.34
CA SER A 188 -21.48 -19.23 8.85
C SER A 188 -21.25 -17.72 9.01
N SER A 189 -19.99 -17.27 9.10
CA SER A 189 -19.61 -15.87 9.34
C SER A 189 -18.75 -15.25 8.24
N GLN A 190 -18.19 -16.04 7.32
CA GLN A 190 -17.32 -15.56 6.25
C GLN A 190 -17.88 -15.89 4.87
N LYS A 191 -17.75 -14.93 3.96
CA LYS A 191 -18.09 -15.07 2.53
C LYS A 191 -16.84 -15.03 1.67
N ILE A 192 -16.91 -15.68 0.52
CA ILE A 192 -15.98 -15.53 -0.59
C ILE A 192 -16.59 -14.51 -1.53
N TYR A 193 -15.83 -13.47 -1.88
CA TYR A 193 -16.20 -12.47 -2.87
C TYR A 193 -15.37 -12.69 -4.12
N GLY A 194 -16.01 -12.78 -5.28
CA GLY A 194 -15.39 -13.07 -6.56
C GLY A 194 -15.72 -12.02 -7.62
N LEU A 195 -14.75 -11.74 -8.49
CA LEU A 195 -14.88 -10.83 -9.62
C LEU A 195 -14.13 -11.40 -10.82
N VAL A 196 -14.78 -11.34 -11.98
CA VAL A 196 -14.16 -11.66 -13.28
C VAL A 196 -14.43 -10.56 -14.29
N GLN A 197 -13.45 -10.28 -15.14
CA GLN A 197 -13.62 -9.35 -16.25
C GLN A 197 -12.76 -9.72 -17.46
N CYS A 198 -13.29 -9.54 -18.66
CA CYS A 198 -12.53 -9.58 -19.90
C CYS A 198 -12.48 -8.21 -20.57
N THR A 199 -11.53 -8.05 -21.50
CA THR A 199 -11.57 -6.91 -22.42
C THR A 199 -12.75 -6.99 -23.36
N GLU A 200 -13.40 -5.85 -23.64
CA GLU A 200 -14.63 -5.82 -24.43
C GLU A 200 -14.39 -6.08 -25.92
N ASP A 201 -13.14 -5.99 -26.39
CA ASP A 201 -12.76 -6.13 -27.80
C ASP A 201 -12.54 -7.56 -28.31
N ILE A 202 -12.35 -8.55 -27.42
CA ILE A 202 -12.19 -9.97 -27.82
C ILE A 202 -13.55 -10.62 -28.14
N SER A 203 -13.67 -11.93 -28.38
CA SER A 203 -14.99 -12.59 -28.51
C SER A 203 -15.49 -13.16 -27.18
N ARG A 204 -16.77 -13.54 -27.07
CA ARG A 204 -17.31 -14.23 -25.88
C ARG A 204 -16.58 -15.56 -25.63
N SER A 205 -16.26 -16.32 -26.69
CA SER A 205 -15.50 -17.56 -26.59
C SER A 205 -14.04 -17.32 -26.18
N ASP A 206 -13.40 -16.26 -26.67
CA ASP A 206 -12.06 -15.88 -26.22
C ASP A 206 -12.06 -15.42 -24.76
N CYS A 207 -13.11 -14.72 -24.32
CA CYS A 207 -13.30 -14.33 -22.93
C CYS A 207 -13.42 -15.56 -22.03
N ASP A 208 -14.30 -16.51 -22.36
CA ASP A 208 -14.44 -17.78 -21.64
C ASP A 208 -13.11 -18.53 -21.57
N ARG A 209 -12.40 -18.63 -22.69
CA ARG A 209 -11.08 -19.26 -22.74
C ARG A 209 -10.05 -18.55 -21.86
N CYS A 210 -10.06 -17.22 -21.81
CA CYS A 210 -9.17 -16.43 -20.97
C CYS A 210 -9.44 -16.67 -19.48
N LEU A 211 -10.72 -16.58 -19.10
CA LEU A 211 -11.15 -16.71 -17.72
C LEU A 211 -10.96 -18.14 -17.21
N ARG A 212 -11.44 -19.17 -17.93
CA ARG A 212 -11.25 -20.58 -17.52
C ARG A 212 -9.78 -20.96 -17.37
N ARG A 213 -8.92 -20.49 -18.27
CA ARG A 213 -7.47 -20.72 -18.14
C ARG A 213 -6.92 -20.03 -16.89
N SER A 214 -7.33 -18.79 -16.62
CA SER A 214 -6.91 -18.07 -15.42
C SER A 214 -7.40 -18.73 -14.12
N ILE A 215 -8.64 -19.26 -14.11
CA ILE A 215 -9.17 -20.04 -12.97
C ILE A 215 -8.31 -21.29 -12.74
N SER A 216 -7.92 -21.99 -13.80
CA SER A 216 -7.09 -23.21 -13.70
C SER A 216 -5.66 -22.96 -13.18
N GLU A 217 -5.22 -21.70 -13.12
CA GLU A 217 -3.88 -21.33 -12.62
C GLU A 217 -3.86 -21.11 -11.09
N PHE A 218 -5.02 -20.94 -10.44
CA PHE A 218 -5.09 -20.72 -8.99
C PHE A 218 -4.43 -21.83 -8.16
N PRO A 219 -4.63 -23.14 -8.45
CA PRO A 219 -3.94 -24.21 -7.72
C PRO A 219 -2.41 -24.15 -7.83
N GLY A 220 -1.87 -23.54 -8.88
CA GLY A 220 -0.42 -23.42 -9.07
C GLY A 220 0.18 -22.19 -8.38
N CYS A 221 -0.47 -21.03 -8.48
CA CYS A 221 0.09 -19.78 -7.96
C CYS A 221 -0.29 -19.51 -6.50
N CYS A 222 -1.48 -19.97 -6.09
CA CYS A 222 -2.25 -19.32 -5.05
C CYS A 222 -3.08 -20.35 -4.25
N ASP A 223 -2.61 -21.59 -4.19
CA ASP A 223 -3.28 -22.67 -3.46
C ASP A 223 -3.48 -22.30 -1.99
N LYS A 224 -4.66 -22.59 -1.46
CA LYS A 224 -5.07 -22.34 -0.07
C LYS A 224 -5.06 -20.87 0.37
N ARG A 225 -4.82 -19.90 -0.51
CA ARG A 225 -4.77 -18.48 -0.11
C ARG A 225 -6.17 -17.93 0.15
N GLN A 226 -6.26 -16.99 1.08
CA GLN A 226 -7.54 -16.33 1.41
C GLN A 226 -8.00 -15.33 0.34
N GLY A 227 -7.08 -14.91 -0.52
CA GLY A 227 -7.37 -13.99 -1.60
C GLY A 227 -6.30 -14.10 -2.68
N ALA A 228 -6.69 -14.01 -3.94
CA ALA A 228 -5.76 -14.01 -5.04
C ALA A 228 -6.31 -13.35 -6.30
N ARG A 229 -5.40 -12.95 -7.17
CA ARG A 229 -5.65 -12.39 -8.49
C ARG A 229 -4.80 -13.07 -9.54
N VAL A 230 -5.42 -13.35 -10.69
CA VAL A 230 -4.74 -13.70 -11.93
C VAL A 230 -5.09 -12.63 -12.94
N ILE A 231 -4.09 -11.80 -13.27
CA ILE A 231 -4.26 -10.64 -14.14
C ILE A 231 -3.48 -10.90 -15.43
N LYS A 232 -4.20 -10.90 -16.55
CA LYS A 232 -3.68 -11.04 -17.92
C LYS A 232 -4.03 -9.79 -18.73
N PRO A 233 -3.45 -9.59 -19.93
CA PRO A 233 -3.80 -8.42 -20.74
C PRO A 233 -5.27 -8.42 -21.18
N SER A 234 -5.86 -9.60 -21.42
CA SER A 234 -7.24 -9.74 -21.92
C SER A 234 -8.28 -10.11 -20.85
N CYS A 235 -7.87 -10.52 -19.64
CA CYS A 235 -8.80 -10.84 -18.56
C CYS A 235 -8.18 -10.73 -17.18
N ASN A 236 -9.04 -10.54 -16.17
CA ASN A 236 -8.68 -10.37 -14.77
C ASN A 236 -9.66 -11.17 -13.92
N ILE A 237 -9.12 -11.92 -12.95
CA ILE A 237 -9.90 -12.62 -11.94
C ILE A 237 -9.36 -12.25 -10.58
N ARG A 238 -10.27 -11.99 -9.63
CA ARG A 238 -9.95 -11.74 -8.23
C ARG A 238 -10.94 -12.45 -7.33
N TYR A 239 -10.45 -13.03 -6.25
CA TYR A 239 -11.27 -13.39 -5.10
C TYR A 239 -10.63 -12.91 -3.81
N GLU A 240 -11.47 -12.64 -2.80
CA GLU A 240 -11.07 -12.24 -1.45
C GLU A 240 -12.11 -12.73 -0.43
N LEU A 241 -11.79 -12.70 0.87
CA LEU A 241 -12.75 -12.93 1.97
C LEU A 241 -13.46 -11.66 2.47
N TYR A 242 -13.31 -10.54 1.76
CA TYR A 242 -13.94 -9.26 2.07
C TYR A 242 -14.51 -8.62 0.80
N ASP A 243 -15.50 -7.73 0.95
CA ASP A 243 -16.08 -7.03 -0.20
C ASP A 243 -15.12 -5.97 -0.75
N PHE A 244 -14.97 -5.94 -2.08
CA PHE A 244 -14.04 -5.04 -2.79
C PHE A 244 -14.62 -4.46 -4.08
N TYR A 245 -15.91 -4.64 -4.36
CA TYR A 245 -16.58 -4.10 -5.55
C TYR A 245 -17.87 -3.37 -5.16
N GLN A 246 -18.31 -2.42 -5.99
CA GLN A 246 -19.56 -1.71 -5.73
C GLN A 246 -20.75 -2.64 -6.00
N SER A 247 -21.60 -2.88 -4.99
CA SER A 247 -22.77 -3.73 -5.13
C SER A 247 -23.73 -3.15 -6.19
N GLN A 248 -24.05 -3.93 -7.23
CA GLN A 248 -25.01 -3.51 -8.24
C GLN A 248 -26.43 -3.58 -7.66
N THR A 249 -26.96 -2.47 -7.14
CA THR A 249 -28.42 -2.31 -7.03
C THR A 249 -28.99 -2.15 -8.43
N ALA A 250 -29.92 -3.04 -8.81
CA ALA A 250 -30.61 -3.02 -10.10
C ALA A 250 -31.22 -1.63 -10.38
N ALA A 251 -30.78 -1.00 -11.47
CA ALA A 251 -31.39 0.24 -11.92
C ALA A 251 -32.84 -0.01 -12.39
N PRO A 252 -33.79 0.90 -12.13
CA PRO A 252 -35.14 0.81 -12.69
C PRO A 252 -35.12 0.97 -14.22
N PRO A 253 -36.09 0.38 -14.96
CA PRO A 253 -36.09 0.39 -16.42
C PRO A 253 -36.30 1.80 -17.02
N PRO A 254 -35.67 2.12 -18.16
CA PRO A 254 -35.72 3.46 -18.76
C PRO A 254 -37.07 3.75 -19.42
N GLN A 255 -37.64 4.93 -19.12
CA GLN A 255 -38.78 5.50 -19.84
C GLN A 255 -38.35 6.14 -21.18
N ILE A 256 -39.12 5.81 -22.21
CA ILE A 256 -39.01 6.32 -23.58
C ILE A 256 -39.55 7.74 -23.65
N THR A 257 -38.78 8.69 -24.19
CA THR A 257 -39.30 9.91 -24.81
C THR A 257 -38.57 10.20 -26.13
N SER A 258 -39.35 10.65 -27.11
CA SER A 258 -39.04 10.85 -28.53
C SER A 258 -38.45 12.25 -28.83
N PRO A 259 -37.86 12.47 -30.03
CA PRO A 259 -36.91 13.57 -30.31
C PRO A 259 -37.55 14.79 -31.00
N PRO A 260 -36.76 15.87 -31.18
CA PRO A 260 -36.77 16.52 -32.50
C PRO A 260 -35.39 16.93 -33.07
N ASN A 261 -35.39 17.04 -34.41
CA ASN A 261 -34.40 17.48 -35.41
C ASN A 261 -33.66 18.80 -35.05
N THR A 262 -32.50 19.20 -35.63
CA THR A 262 -32.30 19.55 -37.06
C THR A 262 -30.83 19.94 -37.37
N ASN A 263 -30.35 19.53 -38.55
CA ASN A 263 -29.47 20.21 -39.55
C ASN A 263 -28.06 20.80 -39.26
N THR A 264 -27.07 20.17 -39.91
CA THR A 264 -26.01 20.66 -40.83
C THR A 264 -25.27 21.99 -40.59
N THR A 265 -23.92 21.96 -40.66
CA THR A 265 -23.15 22.57 -41.79
C THR A 265 -21.68 22.13 -41.83
N ARG A 266 -21.16 22.03 -43.07
CA ARG A 266 -19.78 21.78 -43.47
C ARG A 266 -18.93 23.05 -43.37
N GLY A 267 -17.63 22.90 -43.09
CA GLY A 267 -16.61 23.91 -43.35
C GLY A 267 -15.29 23.24 -43.74
N ASN A 268 -14.88 23.41 -44.99
CA ASN A 268 -13.68 22.87 -45.62
C ASN A 268 -12.61 23.98 -45.68
N GLY A 269 -11.33 23.69 -45.45
CA GLY A 269 -10.26 24.69 -45.61
C GLY A 269 -8.87 24.07 -45.54
N ARG A 270 -8.12 24.16 -46.64
CA ARG A 270 -6.80 23.55 -46.89
C ARG A 270 -5.78 24.63 -47.25
N LYS A 271 -4.48 24.33 -46.97
CA LYS A 271 -3.18 24.86 -47.51
C LYS A 271 -2.30 25.44 -46.39
N SER A 272 -1.09 24.96 -46.09
CA SER A 272 0.16 24.73 -46.85
C SER A 272 1.06 25.97 -47.00
N SER A 273 2.25 25.96 -46.38
CA SER A 273 3.56 26.11 -47.05
C SER A 273 4.73 26.18 -46.03
N LYS A 274 5.91 25.73 -46.49
CA LYS A 274 7.22 25.66 -45.80
C LYS A 274 8.03 26.94 -46.08
N ASN A 275 9.03 27.38 -45.30
CA ASN A 275 10.44 26.95 -45.22
C ASN A 275 11.21 28.02 -44.40
N VAL A 276 12.37 27.70 -43.79
CA VAL A 276 13.66 28.46 -43.83
C VAL A 276 14.77 27.64 -43.15
N VAL A 277 15.98 27.64 -43.72
CA VAL A 277 17.24 27.07 -43.21
C VAL A 277 18.25 28.20 -42.98
N LEU A 278 19.24 27.95 -42.11
CA LEU A 278 20.65 28.41 -42.11
C LEU A 278 21.12 29.39 -41.01
N ILE A 279 21.24 28.90 -39.76
CA ILE A 279 22.17 29.39 -38.72
C ILE A 279 22.66 28.17 -37.90
N VAL A 280 23.64 27.40 -38.36
CA VAL A 280 24.08 26.17 -37.65
C VAL A 280 25.57 26.12 -37.33
N VAL A 281 26.40 27.00 -37.89
CA VAL A 281 27.86 26.88 -37.68
C VAL A 281 28.35 27.47 -36.34
N PRO A 282 27.85 28.62 -35.84
CA PRO A 282 28.33 29.18 -34.57
C PRO A 282 27.79 28.46 -33.32
N THR A 283 26.60 27.84 -33.42
CA THR A 283 25.91 27.21 -32.28
C THR A 283 26.52 25.86 -31.90
N VAL A 284 27.09 25.14 -32.87
CA VAL A 284 27.69 23.81 -32.64
C VAL A 284 28.98 23.93 -31.82
N ILE A 285 29.81 24.95 -32.06
CA ILE A 285 31.07 25.14 -31.32
C ILE A 285 30.77 25.53 -29.86
N ALA A 286 29.82 26.44 -29.64
CA ALA A 286 29.40 26.82 -28.28
C ALA A 286 28.78 25.64 -27.51
N ALA A 287 27.99 24.80 -28.19
CA ALA A 287 27.40 23.61 -27.58
C ALA A 287 28.45 22.56 -27.20
N LEU A 288 29.51 22.37 -27.99
CA LEU A 288 30.58 21.41 -27.68
C LEU A 288 31.44 21.86 -26.49
N VAL A 289 31.68 23.18 -26.35
CA VAL A 289 32.36 23.73 -25.17
C VAL A 289 31.47 23.61 -23.92
N LEU A 290 30.16 23.85 -24.04
CA LEU A 290 29.24 23.67 -22.93
C LEU A 290 29.12 22.20 -22.51
N LEU A 291 29.08 21.27 -23.48
CA LEU A 291 29.00 19.83 -23.23
C LEU A 291 30.26 19.28 -22.59
N SER A 292 31.44 19.79 -22.95
CA SER A 292 32.71 19.40 -22.30
C SER A 292 32.79 19.91 -20.86
N ILE A 293 32.34 21.14 -20.58
CA ILE A 293 32.24 21.68 -19.21
C ILE A 293 31.23 20.87 -18.38
N VAL A 294 30.07 20.54 -18.95
CA VAL A 294 29.05 19.71 -18.30
C VAL A 294 29.57 18.29 -18.07
N ALA A 295 30.28 17.69 -19.03
CA ALA A 295 30.88 16.37 -18.88
C ALA A 295 31.96 16.36 -17.80
N ILE A 296 32.82 17.38 -17.75
CA ILE A 296 33.82 17.55 -16.68
C ILE A 296 33.14 17.73 -15.33
N PHE A 297 32.07 18.55 -15.25
CA PHE A 297 31.28 18.70 -14.02
C PHE A 297 30.63 17.39 -13.56
N PHE A 298 30.08 16.60 -14.49
CA PHE A 298 29.51 15.29 -14.18
C PHE A 298 30.57 14.25 -13.84
N CYS A 299 31.74 14.25 -14.47
CA CYS A 299 32.87 13.38 -14.14
C CYS A 299 33.45 13.72 -12.75
N LEU A 300 33.55 15.01 -12.41
CA LEU A 300 33.97 15.46 -11.08
C LEU A 300 32.89 15.16 -10.00
N ARG A 301 31.59 15.16 -10.36
CA ARG A 301 30.51 14.70 -9.47
C ARG A 301 30.45 13.17 -9.31
N ARG A 302 30.88 12.40 -10.31
CA ARG A 302 30.78 10.93 -10.29
C ARG A 302 31.71 10.27 -9.26
N ASN A 303 32.77 10.95 -8.84
CA ASN A 303 33.67 10.49 -7.77
C ASN A 303 33.26 10.92 -6.35
N LYS A 304 32.06 11.50 -6.18
CA LYS A 304 31.48 11.77 -4.86
C LYS A 304 30.05 11.23 -4.75
N LYS A 305 29.85 9.92 -4.92
CA LYS A 305 28.66 9.27 -4.34
C LYS A 305 29.00 8.81 -2.92
N LYS A 306 29.09 9.78 -2.00
CA LYS A 306 28.65 9.52 -0.62
C LYS A 306 27.12 9.46 -0.67
N PHE A 307 26.57 8.47 0.01
CA PHE A 307 25.15 8.18 0.17
C PHE A 307 24.42 9.46 0.63
N GLU A 308 23.60 10.06 -0.25
CA GLU A 308 22.66 11.14 0.10
C GLU A 308 21.60 10.54 1.04
N ILE A 309 21.84 10.64 2.34
CA ILE A 309 20.77 10.67 3.33
C ILE A 309 20.80 12.08 3.92
N ILE A 310 19.62 12.67 4.09
CA ILE A 310 19.36 13.91 4.85
C ILE A 310 19.57 15.18 4.02
N GLU A 311 18.52 15.57 3.29
CA GLU A 311 18.46 16.78 2.45
C GLU A 311 17.86 18.00 3.20
N ASN A 312 18.09 18.12 4.52
CA ASN A 312 17.73 19.32 5.29
C ASN A 312 18.93 19.81 6.11
N ALA A 313 19.44 21.00 5.76
CA ALA A 313 20.72 21.53 6.22
C ALA A 313 20.79 21.91 7.72
N ASP A 314 19.66 21.96 8.44
CA ASP A 314 19.61 22.24 9.88
C ASP A 314 19.49 20.97 10.76
N GLU A 315 19.24 19.79 10.17
CA GLU A 315 19.00 18.52 10.90
C GLU A 315 20.23 17.57 10.93
N ILE A 316 21.34 17.98 10.32
CA ILE A 316 22.54 17.14 10.09
C ILE A 316 23.36 16.93 11.38
N SER A 317 23.40 17.90 12.30
CA SER A 317 24.32 17.86 13.44
C SER A 317 23.95 16.86 14.56
N THR A 318 22.65 16.55 14.74
CA THR A 318 22.18 15.63 15.79
C THR A 318 22.16 14.16 15.36
N VAL A 319 22.10 13.87 14.06
CA VAL A 319 22.06 12.49 13.54
C VAL A 319 23.46 11.95 13.29
N GLU A 320 24.41 12.79 12.89
CA GLU A 320 25.82 12.38 12.70
C GLU A 320 26.50 11.98 14.02
N SER A 321 26.11 12.55 15.16
CA SER A 321 26.69 12.22 16.47
C SER A 321 26.27 10.85 17.03
N LEU A 322 25.22 10.24 16.47
CA LEU A 322 24.69 8.94 16.88
C LEU A 322 25.24 7.76 16.05
N GLN A 323 26.16 8.02 15.12
CA GLN A 323 26.71 6.98 14.25
C GLN A 323 27.84 6.20 14.92
N PHE A 324 27.66 4.89 15.05
CA PHE A 324 28.68 3.96 15.54
C PHE A 324 29.55 3.45 14.39
N ASN A 325 30.82 3.16 14.70
CA ASN A 325 31.69 2.41 13.81
C ASN A 325 31.31 0.92 13.84
N PHE A 326 31.24 0.27 12.68
CA PHE A 326 30.88 -1.14 12.57
C PHE A 326 31.80 -2.05 13.38
N ALA A 327 33.12 -1.83 13.36
CA ALA A 327 34.08 -2.62 14.12
C ALA A 327 33.82 -2.54 15.63
N THR A 328 33.34 -1.39 16.13
CA THR A 328 32.94 -1.25 17.53
C THR A 328 31.71 -2.10 17.84
N VAL A 329 30.71 -2.12 16.95
CA VAL A 329 29.48 -2.90 17.14
C VAL A 329 29.73 -4.40 16.96
N GLU A 330 30.56 -4.77 16.00
CA GLU A 330 31.02 -6.14 15.76
C GLU A 330 31.77 -6.69 16.97
N ALA A 331 32.73 -5.95 17.51
CA ALA A 331 33.44 -6.33 18.74
C ALA A 331 32.48 -6.41 19.95
N ALA A 332 31.57 -5.43 20.08
CA ALA A 332 30.61 -5.41 21.19
C ALA A 332 29.65 -6.60 21.19
N THR A 333 29.37 -7.19 20.03
CA THR A 333 28.44 -8.33 19.87
C THR A 333 29.17 -9.67 19.74
N ASP A 334 30.49 -9.70 19.95
CA ASP A 334 31.34 -10.86 19.70
C ASP A 334 31.14 -11.42 18.28
N ASN A 335 31.33 -10.55 17.29
CA ASN A 335 31.13 -10.82 15.87
C ASN A 335 29.71 -11.35 15.55
N PHE A 336 28.69 -10.76 16.18
CA PHE A 336 27.30 -11.21 16.07
C PHE A 336 27.12 -12.71 16.36
N SER A 337 27.81 -13.21 17.39
CA SER A 337 27.72 -14.62 17.82
C SER A 337 26.27 -15.03 18.08
N ASP A 338 25.92 -16.25 17.67
CA ASP A 338 24.61 -16.83 17.96
C ASP A 338 24.35 -16.97 19.47
N ASP A 339 25.42 -17.07 20.29
CA ASP A 339 25.31 -17.09 21.76
C ASP A 339 24.74 -15.77 22.32
N ASN A 340 24.94 -14.66 21.59
CA ASN A 340 24.44 -13.34 21.95
C ASN A 340 23.07 -13.05 21.32
N LYS A 341 22.47 -13.96 20.57
CA LYS A 341 21.22 -13.71 19.85
C LYS A 341 20.01 -13.69 20.79
N LEU A 342 19.32 -12.55 20.82
CA LEU A 342 18.12 -12.32 21.65
C LEU A 342 16.83 -12.75 20.94
N GLY A 343 16.84 -12.72 19.61
CA GLY A 343 15.72 -13.12 18.76
C GLY A 343 15.95 -12.79 17.29
N GLU A 344 15.11 -13.34 16.42
CA GLU A 344 15.09 -13.07 14.99
C GLU A 344 13.65 -13.08 14.47
N GLY A 345 13.34 -12.16 13.57
CA GLY A 345 12.05 -12.08 12.90
C GLY A 345 12.19 -11.51 11.48
N GLY A 346 11.06 -11.14 10.86
CA GLY A 346 11.05 -10.60 9.48
C GLY A 346 11.90 -9.34 9.27
N PHE A 347 12.25 -8.65 10.36
CA PHE A 347 13.03 -7.41 10.35
C PHE A 347 14.53 -7.63 10.61
N GLY A 348 14.96 -8.87 10.82
CA GLY A 348 16.35 -9.24 11.10
C GLY A 348 16.58 -9.78 12.50
N ALA A 349 17.84 -10.01 12.84
CA ALA A 349 18.27 -10.59 14.10
C ALA A 349 18.69 -9.51 15.10
N VAL A 350 18.40 -9.72 16.38
CA VAL A 350 18.77 -8.84 17.48
C VAL A 350 19.79 -9.55 18.35
N TYR A 351 20.91 -8.88 18.62
CA TYR A 351 22.02 -9.40 19.42
C TYR A 351 22.20 -8.58 20.68
N LYS A 352 22.51 -9.22 21.79
CA LYS A 352 23.05 -8.56 22.97
C LYS A 352 24.49 -8.16 22.67
N GLY A 353 24.87 -6.97 23.11
CA GLY A 353 26.26 -6.53 23.04
C GLY A 353 26.66 -5.77 24.28
N LYS A 354 27.96 -5.53 24.40
CA LYS A 354 28.55 -4.78 25.49
C LYS A 354 29.60 -3.83 24.95
N LEU A 355 29.36 -2.52 25.09
CA LEU A 355 30.32 -1.50 24.68
C LEU A 355 31.51 -1.46 25.65
N SER A 356 32.61 -0.82 25.23
CA SER A 356 33.85 -0.68 26.01
C SER A 356 33.69 0.00 27.38
N GLU A 357 32.57 0.71 27.59
CA GLU A 357 32.19 1.33 28.86
C GLU A 357 31.34 0.40 29.75
N GLU A 358 31.38 -0.91 29.50
CA GLU A 358 30.56 -1.93 30.18
C GLU A 358 29.04 -1.79 29.98
N ARG A 359 28.63 -0.86 29.12
CA ARG A 359 27.23 -0.58 28.81
C ARG A 359 26.64 -1.67 27.92
N GLU A 360 25.62 -2.36 28.43
CA GLU A 360 24.85 -3.35 27.67
C GLU A 360 23.96 -2.68 26.62
N ILE A 361 23.93 -3.25 25.42
CA ILE A 361 23.17 -2.78 24.27
C ILE A 361 22.42 -3.92 23.59
N ALA A 362 21.37 -3.57 22.86
CA ALA A 362 20.70 -4.46 21.91
C ALA A 362 20.95 -3.96 20.49
N VAL A 363 21.50 -4.83 19.63
CA VAL A 363 21.87 -4.50 18.25
C VAL A 363 20.94 -5.23 17.30
N LYS A 364 20.02 -4.50 16.66
CA LYS A 364 19.15 -5.02 15.61
C LYS A 364 19.89 -4.91 14.27
N ARG A 365 20.26 -6.06 13.72
CA ARG A 365 20.92 -6.18 12.41
C ARG A 365 19.87 -6.45 11.35
N LEU A 366 19.60 -5.46 10.51
CA LEU A 366 18.56 -5.54 9.49
C LEU A 366 18.99 -6.48 8.35
N SER A 367 18.03 -7.22 7.79
CA SER A 367 18.29 -8.18 6.72
C SER A 367 18.90 -7.52 5.48
N ARG A 368 19.91 -8.17 4.89
CA ARG A 368 20.67 -7.67 3.72
C ARG A 368 19.87 -7.64 2.41
N ASN A 369 18.73 -8.36 2.34
CA ASN A 369 18.02 -8.66 1.09
C ASN A 369 16.59 -8.09 0.99
N SER A 370 16.09 -7.35 1.99
CA SER A 370 14.75 -6.77 1.91
C SER A 370 14.80 -5.32 1.42
N GLY A 371 14.10 -5.01 0.32
CA GLY A 371 13.85 -3.62 -0.10
C GLY A 371 13.09 -2.81 0.98
N GLN A 372 12.40 -3.54 1.87
CA GLN A 372 11.69 -3.05 3.04
C GLN A 372 12.61 -2.53 4.16
N GLY A 373 13.74 -3.19 4.44
CA GLY A 373 14.60 -2.86 5.58
C GLY A 373 15.29 -1.49 5.49
N LEU A 374 15.43 -0.91 4.29
CA LEU A 374 15.98 0.44 4.16
C LEU A 374 14.98 1.53 4.57
N GLU A 375 13.70 1.36 4.26
CA GLU A 375 12.66 2.32 4.64
C GLU A 375 12.42 2.28 6.15
N GLU A 376 12.38 1.08 6.73
CA GLU A 376 12.31 0.85 8.17
C GLU A 376 13.49 1.46 8.90
N PHE A 377 14.71 1.21 8.43
CA PHE A 377 15.92 1.82 8.99
C PHE A 377 15.81 3.34 9.02
N LYS A 378 15.41 3.96 7.90
CA LYS A 378 15.24 5.41 7.83
C LYS A 378 14.18 5.90 8.82
N ASN A 379 13.04 5.22 8.91
CA ASN A 379 11.99 5.57 9.87
C ASN A 379 12.51 5.49 11.31
N GLU A 380 13.13 4.38 11.70
CA GLU A 380 13.62 4.21 13.07
C GLU A 380 14.68 5.24 13.45
N VAL A 381 15.65 5.53 12.57
CA VAL A 381 16.67 6.56 12.83
C VAL A 381 16.04 7.96 12.92
N LEU A 382 15.19 8.33 11.98
CA LEU A 382 14.59 9.68 11.94
C LEU A 382 13.63 9.95 13.10
N LEU A 383 12.89 8.92 13.52
CA LEU A 383 11.92 9.02 14.61
C LEU A 383 12.60 8.92 15.97
N LEU A 384 13.32 7.82 16.22
CA LEU A 384 13.78 7.51 17.57
C LEU A 384 14.96 8.38 18.01
N ALA A 385 15.72 8.98 17.08
CA ALA A 385 16.72 9.98 17.44
C ALA A 385 16.11 11.20 18.17
N LYS A 386 14.81 11.45 17.98
CA LYS A 386 14.08 12.59 18.58
C LYS A 386 13.18 12.19 19.76
N LEU A 387 13.01 10.89 20.02
CA LEU A 387 12.09 10.39 21.05
C LEU A 387 12.84 10.02 22.33
N GLN A 388 12.42 10.60 23.45
CA GLN A 388 12.95 10.24 24.76
C GLN A 388 11.82 10.20 25.77
N HIS A 389 11.42 8.99 26.15
CA HIS A 389 10.38 8.79 27.14
C HIS A 389 10.61 7.48 27.91
N ARG A 390 10.23 7.46 29.20
CA ARG A 390 10.50 6.33 30.10
C ARG A 390 9.83 5.02 29.66
N ASN A 391 8.73 5.12 28.91
CA ASN A 391 7.96 3.98 28.38
C ASN A 391 8.22 3.71 26.90
N LEU A 392 9.29 4.25 26.31
CA LEU A 392 9.76 3.90 24.97
C LEU A 392 11.19 3.35 25.07
N VAL A 393 11.54 2.40 24.19
CA VAL A 393 12.92 1.91 24.08
C VAL A 393 13.77 2.97 23.40
N ARG A 394 14.85 3.37 24.05
CA ARG A 394 15.75 4.41 23.56
C ARG A 394 16.70 3.88 22.50
N LEU A 395 16.69 4.51 21.32
CA LEU A 395 17.76 4.37 20.33
C LEU A 395 19.01 5.09 20.84
N LEU A 396 20.13 4.39 20.91
CA LEU A 396 21.43 4.92 21.32
C LEU A 396 22.26 5.36 20.12
N GLY A 397 22.03 4.73 18.97
CA GLY A 397 22.68 5.07 17.73
C GLY A 397 22.40 4.09 16.61
N PHE A 398 23.08 4.28 15.50
CA PHE A 398 22.97 3.41 14.33
C PHE A 398 24.34 3.20 13.69
N CYS A 399 24.49 2.17 12.87
CA CYS A 399 25.67 1.95 12.07
C CYS A 399 25.27 1.62 10.63
N ILE A 400 25.96 2.25 9.67
CA ILE A 400 25.82 2.00 8.24
C ILE A 400 27.22 1.79 7.66
N GLU A 401 27.49 0.58 7.19
CA GLU A 401 28.73 0.29 6.46
C GLU A 401 28.46 -0.68 5.31
N GLY A 402 28.69 -0.24 4.07
CA GLY A 402 28.40 -1.03 2.88
C GLY A 402 26.94 -1.47 2.80
N ARG A 403 26.67 -2.76 3.04
CA ARG A 403 25.31 -3.34 3.08
C ARG A 403 24.74 -3.47 4.49
N GLU A 404 25.57 -3.32 5.52
CA GLU A 404 25.17 -3.43 6.92
C GLU A 404 24.38 -2.20 7.35
N LYS A 405 23.25 -2.46 8.03
CA LYS A 405 22.41 -1.45 8.66
C LYS A 405 22.05 -1.98 10.03
N LEU A 406 22.59 -1.33 11.06
CA LEU A 406 22.44 -1.74 12.45
C LEU A 406 21.76 -0.61 13.22
N LEU A 407 20.82 -0.97 14.08
CA LEU A 407 20.21 -0.07 15.06
C LEU A 407 20.64 -0.52 16.46
N ILE A 408 21.17 0.41 17.25
CA ILE A 408 21.71 0.15 18.58
C ILE A 408 20.76 0.77 19.61
N TYR A 409 20.15 -0.05 20.43
CA TYR A 409 19.22 0.34 21.49
C TYR A 409 19.81 0.10 22.87
N GLU A 410 19.18 0.70 23.89
CA GLU A 410 19.37 0.25 25.27
C GLU A 410 18.98 -1.23 25.40
N PHE A 411 19.76 -1.99 26.17
CA PHE A 411 19.40 -3.36 26.51
C PHE A 411 18.29 -3.36 27.57
N VAL A 412 17.22 -4.12 27.31
CA VAL A 412 16.06 -4.24 28.19
C VAL A 412 16.01 -5.68 28.71
N PRO A 413 16.29 -5.92 30.02
CA PRO A 413 16.72 -7.24 30.49
C PRO A 413 15.62 -8.31 30.57
N ASN A 414 14.36 -7.92 30.79
CA ASN A 414 13.26 -8.88 30.92
C ASN A 414 12.56 -9.16 29.57
N ALA A 415 13.26 -8.98 28.43
CA ALA A 415 12.75 -9.30 27.10
C ALA A 415 11.35 -8.73 26.84
N SER A 416 10.57 -9.38 25.96
CA SER A 416 9.23 -8.93 25.52
C SER A 416 8.10 -9.52 26.36
N LEU A 417 7.00 -8.78 26.47
CA LEU A 417 5.83 -9.09 27.30
C LEU A 417 5.15 -10.41 26.89
N ASP A 418 5.09 -10.72 25.59
CA ASP A 418 4.56 -11.98 25.06
C ASP A 418 5.23 -13.22 25.67
N LYS A 419 6.55 -13.15 25.96
CA LYS A 419 7.32 -14.21 26.62
C LYS A 419 6.92 -14.41 28.08
N PHE A 420 6.20 -13.47 28.69
CA PHE A 420 5.66 -13.58 30.04
C PHE A 420 4.19 -13.97 30.03
N ILE A 421 3.36 -13.26 29.28
CA ILE A 421 1.91 -13.46 29.33
C ILE A 421 1.48 -14.78 28.70
N PHE A 422 2.22 -15.34 27.74
CA PHE A 422 1.86 -16.60 27.08
C PHE A 422 2.57 -17.84 27.63
N ASP A 423 3.57 -17.66 28.49
CA ASP A 423 4.25 -18.75 29.19
C ASP A 423 3.55 -18.99 30.54
N PRO A 424 2.99 -20.19 30.80
CA PRO A 424 2.24 -20.44 32.04
C PRO A 424 3.04 -20.21 33.32
N ILE A 425 4.35 -20.47 33.29
CA ILE A 425 5.24 -20.29 34.44
C ILE A 425 5.55 -18.81 34.60
N LYS A 426 6.01 -18.14 33.54
CA LYS A 426 6.40 -16.73 33.63
C LYS A 426 5.21 -15.79 33.86
N ARG A 427 4.01 -16.19 33.45
CA ARG A 427 2.77 -15.47 33.73
C ARG A 427 2.53 -15.28 35.22
N THR A 428 3.02 -16.20 36.06
CA THR A 428 2.89 -16.09 37.53
C THR A 428 3.68 -14.92 38.12
N TYR A 429 4.70 -14.42 37.42
CA TYR A 429 5.42 -13.20 37.83
C TYR A 429 4.62 -11.92 37.52
N LEU A 430 3.49 -12.02 36.81
CA LEU A 430 2.62 -10.89 36.45
C LEU A 430 1.32 -10.98 37.23
N ASP A 431 1.37 -10.56 38.50
CA ASP A 431 0.16 -10.29 39.28
C ASP A 431 -0.64 -9.12 38.69
N TRP A 432 -1.84 -8.90 39.22
CA TRP A 432 -2.73 -7.85 38.72
C TRP A 432 -2.11 -6.45 38.82
N GLU A 433 -1.41 -6.15 39.92
CA GLU A 433 -0.77 -4.86 40.12
C GLU A 433 0.30 -4.59 39.04
N ARG A 434 1.15 -5.58 38.74
CA ARG A 434 2.15 -5.48 37.66
C ARG A 434 1.49 -5.36 36.30
N ARG A 435 0.45 -6.13 36.02
CA ARG A 435 -0.31 -6.03 34.75
C ARG A 435 -0.90 -4.64 34.57
N TYR A 436 -1.54 -4.10 35.61
CA TYR A 436 -2.09 -2.74 35.59
C TYR A 436 -1.00 -1.69 35.38
N LYS A 437 0.14 -1.83 36.06
CA LYS A 437 1.31 -0.94 35.87
C LYS A 437 1.85 -0.99 34.44
N ILE A 438 1.90 -2.18 33.83
CA ILE A 438 2.30 -2.40 32.43
C ILE A 438 1.30 -1.71 31.49
N ILE A 439 -0.01 -1.94 31.66
CA ILE A 439 -1.06 -1.28 30.85
C ILE A 439 -0.93 0.24 30.93
N GLY A 440 -0.81 0.80 32.14
CA GLY A 440 -0.65 2.23 32.33
C GLY A 440 0.67 2.77 31.73
N GLY A 441 1.74 1.97 31.74
CA GLY A 441 3.01 2.32 31.11
C GLY A 441 2.91 2.37 29.59
N ILE A 442 2.24 1.40 28.97
CA ILE A 442 1.98 1.39 27.52
C ILE A 442 1.12 2.58 27.14
N ALA A 443 0.05 2.86 27.89
CA ALA A 443 -0.84 4.01 27.65
C ALA A 443 -0.09 5.34 27.69
N ARG A 444 0.79 5.54 28.69
CA ARG A 444 1.66 6.73 28.76
C ARG A 444 2.62 6.82 27.58
N GLY A 445 3.19 5.69 27.15
CA GLY A 445 4.05 5.64 25.96
C GLY A 445 3.31 6.06 24.69
N LEU A 446 2.08 5.57 24.49
CA LEU A 446 1.24 5.94 23.35
C LEU A 446 0.78 7.40 23.40
N LEU A 447 0.33 7.88 24.57
CA LEU A 447 -0.04 9.28 24.75
C LEU A 447 1.12 10.21 24.36
N TYR A 448 2.33 9.87 24.79
CA TYR A 448 3.52 10.62 24.41
C TYR A 448 3.72 10.65 22.89
N LEU A 449 3.53 9.53 22.19
CA LEU A 449 3.67 9.48 20.72
C LEU A 449 2.55 10.25 19.99
N HIS A 450 1.35 10.28 20.55
CA HIS A 450 0.17 10.85 19.87
C HIS A 450 -0.01 12.34 20.11
N GLU A 451 0.37 12.83 21.29
CA GLU A 451 0.08 14.18 21.77
C GLU A 451 1.30 14.95 22.31
N ASP A 452 2.16 14.34 23.14
CA ASP A 452 3.21 15.09 23.84
C ASP A 452 4.54 15.18 23.08
N SER A 453 4.77 14.36 22.04
CA SER A 453 5.94 14.45 21.20
C SER A 453 5.85 15.63 20.24
N ARG A 454 7.02 16.15 19.83
CA ARG A 454 7.10 17.29 18.90
C ARG A 454 6.31 17.06 17.61
N ASP A 455 6.39 15.85 17.08
CA ASP A 455 5.64 15.38 15.92
C ASP A 455 4.69 14.27 16.38
N ARG A 456 3.48 14.24 15.82
CA ARG A 456 2.53 13.14 16.10
C ARG A 456 2.99 11.89 15.38
N ILE A 457 3.10 10.77 16.09
CA ILE A 457 3.64 9.51 15.58
C ILE A 457 2.62 8.40 15.77
N ILE A 458 2.28 7.72 14.67
CA ILE A 458 1.44 6.51 14.70
C ILE A 458 2.35 5.28 14.61
N HIS A 459 2.26 4.37 15.57
CA HIS A 459 3.13 3.20 15.70
C HIS A 459 2.83 2.13 14.63
N ARG A 460 1.55 1.83 14.38
CA ARG A 460 1.01 0.86 13.39
C ARG A 460 1.32 -0.62 13.59
N ASP A 461 2.26 -0.99 14.47
CA ASP A 461 2.54 -2.39 14.82
C ASP A 461 2.61 -2.60 16.34
N LEU A 462 1.65 -2.05 17.10
CA LEU A 462 1.61 -2.26 18.55
C LEU A 462 1.08 -3.66 18.87
N LYS A 463 1.88 -4.45 19.61
CA LYS A 463 1.56 -5.85 19.97
C LYS A 463 2.39 -6.31 21.16
N ALA A 464 2.04 -7.45 21.76
CA ALA A 464 2.72 -7.95 22.97
C ALA A 464 4.23 -8.19 22.79
N SER A 465 4.67 -8.66 21.62
CA SER A 465 6.09 -8.87 21.33
C SER A 465 6.89 -7.57 21.13
N ASN A 466 6.21 -6.44 20.92
CA ASN A 466 6.82 -5.12 20.79
C ASN A 466 6.80 -4.32 22.10
N ILE A 467 6.31 -4.91 23.21
CA ILE A 467 6.45 -4.33 24.55
C ILE A 467 7.58 -5.03 25.28
N LEU A 468 8.68 -4.31 25.56
CA LEU A 468 9.77 -4.83 26.37
C LEU A 468 9.58 -4.49 27.85
N LEU A 469 10.18 -5.28 28.74
CA LEU A 469 10.11 -5.12 30.18
C LEU A 469 11.49 -4.81 30.77
N ASP A 470 11.62 -3.67 31.46
CA ASP A 470 12.86 -3.31 32.16
C ASP A 470 13.05 -4.13 33.45
N ALA A 471 14.16 -3.90 34.16
CA ALA A 471 14.53 -4.65 35.37
C ALA A 471 13.43 -4.60 36.45
N GLU A 472 12.70 -3.49 36.54
CA GLU A 472 11.61 -3.25 37.48
C GLU A 472 10.23 -3.62 36.91
N MET A 473 10.18 -4.38 35.80
CA MET A 473 8.97 -4.83 35.11
C MET A 473 8.09 -3.69 34.58
N ASN A 474 8.67 -2.53 34.27
CA ASN A 474 7.97 -1.46 33.56
C ASN A 474 8.00 -1.72 32.05
N SER A 475 6.90 -1.36 31.39
CA SER A 475 6.76 -1.49 29.94
C SER A 475 7.51 -0.42 29.16
N LYS A 476 8.18 -0.82 28.09
CA LYS A 476 8.76 0.04 27.06
C LYS A 476 8.30 -0.38 25.67
N ILE A 477 7.68 0.53 24.92
CA ILE A 477 7.28 0.29 23.53
C ILE A 477 8.53 0.27 22.64
N SER A 478 8.59 -0.68 21.72
CA SER A 478 9.72 -0.92 20.82
C SER A 478 9.25 -1.18 19.40
N ASP A 479 10.20 -1.27 18.47
CA ASP A 479 10.00 -1.60 17.04
C ASP A 479 9.21 -0.56 16.23
N PHE A 480 9.86 0.56 15.92
CA PHE A 480 9.27 1.70 15.21
C PHE A 480 9.42 1.63 13.69
N GLY A 481 9.84 0.50 13.13
CA GLY A 481 10.10 0.39 11.68
C GLY A 481 8.88 0.72 10.81
N MET A 482 7.68 0.49 11.34
CA MET A 482 6.39 0.74 10.67
C MET A 482 5.80 2.12 10.97
N ALA A 483 6.38 2.87 11.91
CA ALA A 483 5.80 4.10 12.40
C ALA A 483 5.77 5.20 11.32
N ARG A 484 4.85 6.16 11.48
CA ARG A 484 4.64 7.28 10.54
C ARG A 484 4.43 8.60 11.27
N LEU A 485 5.02 9.66 10.73
CA LEU A 485 4.85 11.04 11.19
C LEU A 485 3.60 11.63 10.57
N PHE A 486 2.80 12.29 11.41
CA PHE A 486 1.77 13.22 10.99
C PHE A 486 2.26 14.65 11.22
N VAL A 487 2.06 15.50 10.22
CA VAL A 487 2.15 16.95 10.41
C VAL A 487 0.99 17.37 11.32
N LEU A 488 1.19 18.43 12.13
CA LEU A 488 0.33 18.83 13.26
C LEU A 488 -1.19 18.93 12.97
N ASP A 489 -1.60 19.07 11.70
CA ASP A 489 -3.02 19.15 11.30
C ASP A 489 -3.60 17.87 10.67
N GLN A 490 -2.79 16.84 10.47
CA GLN A 490 -3.24 15.57 9.90
C GLN A 490 -3.84 14.67 11.00
N THR A 491 -5.10 14.29 10.83
CA THR A 491 -5.82 13.40 11.76
C THR A 491 -5.82 11.94 11.32
N GLN A 492 -5.60 11.69 10.02
CA GLN A 492 -5.64 10.38 9.39
C GLN A 492 -4.69 10.33 8.18
N GLY A 493 -4.09 9.16 7.96
CA GLY A 493 -3.22 8.86 6.82
C GLY A 493 -3.76 7.66 6.06
N THR A 494 -3.44 7.59 4.76
CA THR A 494 -3.81 6.47 3.89
C THR A 494 -2.54 5.88 3.29
N THR A 495 -2.50 4.56 3.18
CA THR A 495 -1.37 3.85 2.58
C THR A 495 -1.85 2.66 1.77
N SER A 496 -1.26 2.46 0.58
CA SER A 496 -1.46 1.25 -0.23
C SER A 496 -0.69 0.04 0.30
N ARG A 497 0.25 0.26 1.23
CA ARG A 497 1.08 -0.78 1.82
C ARG A 497 0.65 -1.02 3.27
N ILE A 498 -0.28 -1.95 3.43
CA ILE A 498 -0.76 -2.40 4.74
C ILE A 498 0.34 -3.26 5.37
N VAL A 499 0.77 -2.87 6.56
CA VAL A 499 1.85 -3.50 7.33
C VAL A 499 1.48 -3.54 8.81
N GLY A 500 1.95 -4.53 9.54
CA GLY A 500 1.59 -4.72 10.95
C GLY A 500 1.08 -6.13 11.20
N THR A 501 0.73 -6.42 12.45
CA THR A 501 0.39 -7.78 12.88
C THR A 501 -1.11 -8.02 12.89
N TYR A 502 -1.56 -9.03 12.15
CA TYR A 502 -2.98 -9.42 12.11
C TYR A 502 -3.50 -9.78 13.50
N GLY A 503 -4.76 -9.46 13.78
CA GLY A 503 -5.36 -9.53 15.12
C GLY A 503 -5.16 -8.27 15.96
N TYR A 504 -4.15 -7.45 15.68
CA TYR A 504 -3.95 -6.13 16.33
C TYR A 504 -4.34 -4.96 15.42
N MET A 505 -4.46 -5.16 14.11
CA MET A 505 -4.79 -4.09 13.16
C MET A 505 -6.27 -3.70 13.27
N SER A 506 -6.55 -2.39 13.28
CA SER A 506 -7.93 -1.91 13.22
C SER A 506 -8.58 -2.24 11.88
N PRO A 507 -9.91 -2.48 11.83
CA PRO A 507 -10.60 -2.88 10.60
C PRO A 507 -10.40 -1.89 9.46
N GLU A 508 -10.54 -0.59 9.72
CA GLU A 508 -10.36 0.45 8.69
C GLU A 508 -8.94 0.51 8.14
N TYR A 509 -7.94 0.17 8.96
CA TYR A 509 -6.55 0.09 8.53
C TYR A 509 -6.29 -1.18 7.71
N ALA A 510 -6.79 -2.32 8.18
CA ALA A 510 -6.63 -3.61 7.51
C ALA A 510 -7.40 -3.69 6.18
N MET A 511 -8.55 -3.02 6.09
CA MET A 511 -9.43 -3.09 4.91
C MET A 511 -9.10 -2.02 3.87
N HIS A 512 -8.73 -0.82 4.32
CA HIS A 512 -8.64 0.34 3.44
C HIS A 512 -7.29 1.08 3.53
N GLY A 513 -6.35 0.59 4.34
CA GLY A 513 -5.06 1.25 4.54
C GLY A 513 -5.16 2.59 5.28
N HIS A 514 -6.29 2.84 5.94
CA HIS A 514 -6.53 4.05 6.72
C HIS A 514 -5.96 3.92 8.12
N PHE A 515 -4.90 4.66 8.45
CA PHE A 515 -4.30 4.65 9.77
C PHE A 515 -4.44 6.00 10.46
N SER A 516 -4.60 5.98 11.77
CA SER A 516 -4.64 7.17 12.62
C SER A 516 -4.22 6.81 14.05
N VAL A 517 -4.26 7.77 14.96
CA VAL A 517 -4.11 7.51 16.40
C VAL A 517 -5.10 6.42 16.87
N LYS A 518 -6.30 6.37 16.28
CA LYS A 518 -7.32 5.36 16.64
C LYS A 518 -6.94 3.94 16.23
N SER A 519 -6.10 3.79 15.22
CA SER A 519 -5.57 2.48 14.83
C SER A 519 -4.66 1.92 15.93
N ASP A 520 -3.79 2.75 16.51
CA ASP A 520 -2.96 2.35 17.67
C ASP A 520 -3.82 2.12 18.93
N VAL A 521 -4.88 2.90 19.14
CA VAL A 521 -5.83 2.67 20.25
C VAL A 521 -6.53 1.32 20.13
N PHE A 522 -6.92 0.92 18.92
CA PHE A 522 -7.49 -0.41 18.68
C PHE A 522 -6.48 -1.51 19.05
N SER A 523 -5.25 -1.42 18.55
CA SER A 523 -4.17 -2.36 18.87
C SER A 523 -3.89 -2.42 20.38
N PHE A 524 -3.95 -1.26 21.06
CA PHE A 524 -3.82 -1.18 22.51
C PHE A 524 -4.96 -1.90 23.23
N GLY A 525 -6.20 -1.77 22.75
CA GLY A 525 -7.35 -2.51 23.28
C GLY A 525 -7.15 -4.03 23.22
N VAL A 526 -6.70 -4.54 22.07
CA VAL A 526 -6.36 -5.96 21.89
C VAL A 526 -5.27 -6.38 22.89
N LEU A 527 -4.22 -5.58 23.02
CA LEU A 527 -3.12 -5.85 23.94
C LEU A 527 -3.57 -5.88 25.41
N VAL A 528 -4.49 -4.99 25.81
CA VAL A 528 -5.10 -5.01 27.15
C VAL A 528 -5.85 -6.32 27.39
N LEU A 529 -6.61 -6.81 26.39
CA LEU A 529 -7.30 -8.09 26.50
C LEU A 529 -6.32 -9.26 26.69
N GLU A 530 -5.22 -9.29 25.94
CA GLU A 530 -4.18 -10.32 26.11
C GLU A 530 -3.49 -10.22 27.48
N ILE A 531 -3.24 -9.01 27.98
CA ILE A 531 -2.65 -8.80 29.31
C ILE A 531 -3.60 -9.29 30.40
N ILE A 532 -4.91 -9.02 30.29
CA ILE A 532 -5.89 -9.43 31.31
C ILE A 532 -6.09 -10.94 31.27
N THR A 533 -6.33 -11.51 30.09
CA THR A 533 -6.65 -12.93 29.93
C THR A 533 -5.43 -13.84 30.01
N GLY A 534 -4.25 -13.34 29.66
CA GLY A 534 -3.05 -14.15 29.42
C GLY A 534 -3.19 -15.07 28.20
N GLN A 535 -4.17 -14.88 27.33
CA GLN A 535 -4.38 -15.68 26.13
C GLN A 535 -3.93 -14.92 24.88
N LYS A 536 -3.42 -15.64 23.88
CA LYS A 536 -3.09 -15.02 22.58
C LYS A 536 -4.39 -14.73 21.85
N ASN A 537 -4.44 -13.61 21.15
CA ASN A 537 -5.58 -13.27 20.30
C ASN A 537 -5.89 -14.32 19.21
N ASN A 538 -4.95 -15.21 18.88
CA ASN A 538 -5.09 -16.25 17.87
C ASN A 538 -5.29 -17.68 18.42
N SER A 539 -5.43 -17.87 19.74
CA SER A 539 -5.43 -19.20 20.38
C SER A 539 -6.77 -19.65 20.96
N PHE A 540 -7.88 -19.48 20.24
CA PHE A 540 -9.13 -20.18 20.58
C PHE A 540 -9.21 -21.50 19.82
N ASP A 541 -9.09 -22.61 20.57
CA ASP A 541 -9.13 -23.98 20.07
C ASP A 541 -10.50 -24.37 19.48
N SER A 542 -10.42 -25.27 18.51
CA SER A 542 -11.41 -25.60 17.46
C SER A 542 -12.74 -26.25 17.87
N GLU A 543 -13.21 -26.10 19.11
CA GLU A 543 -14.50 -26.71 19.54
C GLU A 543 -15.59 -25.70 19.91
N ARG A 544 -15.25 -24.43 20.15
CA ARG A 544 -16.20 -23.32 20.34
C ARG A 544 -15.57 -22.04 19.80
N ALA A 545 -15.64 -21.87 18.49
CA ALA A 545 -14.89 -20.84 17.76
C ALA A 545 -15.49 -19.44 17.96
N GLU A 546 -14.98 -18.73 18.96
CA GLU A 546 -15.07 -17.28 19.08
C GLU A 546 -13.63 -16.76 19.26
N ASP A 547 -13.12 -15.94 18.32
CA ASP A 547 -11.90 -15.11 18.47
C ASP A 547 -11.93 -14.38 19.83
N LEU A 548 -10.81 -14.02 20.48
CA LEU A 548 -10.81 -13.23 21.73
C LEU A 548 -11.71 -11.99 21.63
N LEU A 549 -11.72 -11.35 20.46
CA LEU A 549 -12.60 -10.22 20.17
C LEU A 549 -14.08 -10.64 20.06
N CYS A 550 -14.38 -11.80 19.48
CA CYS A 550 -15.73 -12.39 19.43
C CYS A 550 -16.18 -12.92 20.80
N TYR A 551 -15.30 -13.55 21.57
CA TYR A 551 -15.55 -14.08 22.90
C TYR A 551 -15.84 -12.95 23.86
N VAL A 552 -15.07 -11.86 23.84
CA VAL A 552 -15.38 -10.65 24.61
C VAL A 552 -16.67 -10.00 24.08
N SER A 553 -16.89 -9.94 22.76
CA SER A 553 -18.16 -9.47 22.19
C SER A 553 -19.39 -10.30 22.62
N MET A 554 -19.22 -11.60 22.86
CA MET A 554 -20.31 -12.54 23.19
C MET A 554 -20.47 -12.78 24.69
N THR A 555 -19.42 -12.61 25.49
CA THR A 555 -19.44 -12.80 26.96
C THR A 555 -19.38 -11.50 27.77
N ALA A 556 -18.97 -10.36 27.19
CA ALA A 556 -18.77 -9.10 27.93
C ALA A 556 -19.94 -8.09 27.85
N PHE A 557 -21.17 -8.56 27.65
CA PHE A 557 -22.37 -7.71 27.81
C PHE A 557 -23.07 -7.82 29.18
N SER A 558 -22.43 -8.36 30.24
CA SER A 558 -23.12 -8.46 31.53
C SER A 558 -22.38 -8.20 32.85
N PRO A 559 -21.03 -8.07 32.94
CA PRO A 559 -20.52 -7.44 34.18
C PRO A 559 -19.29 -6.52 34.12
N LEU A 560 -18.56 -6.37 33.02
CA LEU A 560 -17.27 -5.63 33.03
C LEU A 560 -17.34 -4.16 32.58
N PHE A 561 -18.47 -3.71 32.03
CA PHE A 561 -18.66 -2.34 31.56
C PHE A 561 -18.57 -1.25 32.66
N PRO A 562 -18.95 -1.48 33.94
CA PRO A 562 -18.85 -0.43 34.96
C PRO A 562 -17.43 -0.05 35.37
N PHE A 563 -16.42 -0.88 35.09
CA PHE A 563 -15.02 -0.61 35.48
C PHE A 563 -14.23 0.18 34.44
N LEU A 564 -14.60 0.08 33.16
CA LEU A 564 -13.89 0.78 32.07
C LEU A 564 -14.41 2.20 31.81
N LEU A 565 -15.58 2.55 32.33
CA LEU A 565 -16.17 3.90 32.21
C LEU A 565 -15.66 4.90 33.26
N ASN A 566 -14.85 4.46 34.23
CA ASN A 566 -14.24 5.32 35.25
C ASN A 566 -12.71 5.47 35.08
N LEU A 567 -12.16 5.14 33.91
CA LEU A 567 -10.75 5.36 33.54
C LEU A 567 -10.58 6.53 32.58
#